data_AF-A0A662SPR4-F1
#
_entry.id   AF-A0A662SPR4-F1
#
_cell.length_a   1.000
_cell.length_b   1.000
_cell.length_c   1.000
_cell.angle_alpha   90.00
_cell.angle_beta   90.00
_cell.angle_gamma   90.00
#
_symmetry.space_group_name_H-M   'P 1'
#
loop_
_entity.id
_entity.type
_entity.pdbx_description
1 polymer ?
#
loop_
_entity_poly.entity_id
_entity_poly.type
_entity_poly.pdbx_seq_one_letter_code
_entity_poly.pdbx_strand_id
1 'polypeptide(L)' 'MDEFYLEQALLYWFQDLGYEIAFGPDISPDGMRPERESYADVVLVGRLRSALKRINPHFPYEALEDAI' A
#
# COMPACT_ATOMS: atom_id res chain seq x y z
N MET A 1 4.30 -11.44 -26.92
CA MET A 1 4.11 -10.64 -25.70
C MET A 1 4.16 -11.62 -24.55
N ASP A 2 5.14 -11.48 -23.66
CA ASP A 2 5.29 -12.31 -22.47
C ASP A 2 4.69 -11.61 -21.25
N GLU A 3 4.57 -12.33 -20.14
CA GLU A 3 4.01 -11.83 -18.87
C GLU A 3 4.82 -10.63 -18.32
N PHE A 4 6.14 -10.64 -18.49
CA PHE A 4 7.02 -9.57 -18.03
C PHE A 4 6.74 -8.25 -18.74
N TYR A 5 6.68 -8.23 -20.07
CA TYR A 5 6.36 -7.00 -20.81
C TYR A 5 4.96 -6.49 -20.50
N LEU A 6 4.00 -7.39 -20.27
CA LEU A 6 2.65 -7.01 -19.87
C LEU A 6 2.65 -6.36 -18.47
N GLU A 7 3.33 -6.95 -17.49
CA GLU A 7 3.47 -6.41 -16.14
C GLU A 7 4.10 -5.00 -16.18
N GLN A 8 5.21 -4.84 -16.90
CA GLN A 8 5.88 -3.54 -17.02
C GLN A 8 4.96 -2.48 -17.65
N ALA A 9 4.24 -2.82 -18.72
CA ALA A 9 3.29 -1.90 -19.36
C ALA A 9 2.19 -1.45 -18.39
N LEU A 10 1.64 -2.38 -17.60
CA LEU A 10 0.62 -2.05 -16.59
C LEU A 10 1.18 -1.13 -15.50
N LEU A 11 2.37 -1.41 -14.98
CA LEU A 11 3.03 -0.56 -13.98
C LEU A 11 3.21 0.87 -14.50
N TYR A 12 3.68 1.04 -15.74
CA TYR A 12 3.80 2.36 -16.36
C TYR A 12 2.45 3.09 -16.46
N TRP A 13 1.40 2.41 -16.92
CA TRP A 13 0.08 3.03 -17.01
C TRP A 13 -0.48 3.46 -15.65
N PHE A 14 -0.30 2.64 -14.61
CA PHE A 14 -0.73 3.02 -13.26
C PHE A 14 0.10 4.19 -12.72
N GLN A 15 1.39 4.24 -13.00
CA GLN A 15 2.23 5.38 -12.64
C GLN A 15 1.75 6.69 -13.30
N ASP A 16 1.38 6.65 -14.59
CA ASP A 16 0.81 7.80 -15.31
C ASP A 16 -0.53 8.26 -14.72
N LEU A 17 -1.30 7.34 -14.14
CA LEU A 17 -2.54 7.66 -13.40
C LEU A 17 -2.29 8.17 -11.97
N GLY A 18 -1.02 8.28 -11.54
CA GLY A 18 -0.62 8.79 -10.23
C GLY A 18 -0.57 7.73 -9.13
N TYR A 19 -0.55 6.44 -9.48
CA TYR A 19 -0.33 5.37 -8.51
C TYR A 19 1.16 5.24 -8.18
N GLU A 20 1.45 5.06 -6.90
CA GLU A 20 2.78 4.68 -6.46
C GLU A 20 3.05 3.19 -6.72
N ILE A 21 4.24 2.89 -7.23
CA ILE A 21 4.73 1.52 -7.37
C ILE A 21 5.62 1.20 -6.17
N ALA A 22 5.36 0.07 -5.52
CA ALA A 22 6.21 -0.46 -4.46
C ALA A 22 6.66 -1.88 -4.83
N PHE A 23 7.93 -2.17 -4.62
CA PHE A 23 8.45 -3.53 -4.79
C PHE A 23 8.17 -4.33 -3.52
N GLY A 24 7.44 -5.45 -3.65
CA GLY A 24 6.99 -6.25 -2.51
C GLY A 24 8.11 -6.61 -1.50
N PRO A 25 9.28 -7.08 -1.95
CA PRO A 25 10.42 -7.35 -1.08
C PRO A 25 10.99 -6.12 -0.35
N ASP A 26 10.87 -4.91 -0.89
CA ASP A 26 11.32 -3.70 -0.18
C ASP A 26 10.45 -3.42 1.04
N ILE A 27 9.15 -3.76 0.97
CA ILE A 27 8.14 -3.45 1.99
C ILE A 27 7.75 -4.67 2.84
N SER A 28 8.43 -5.81 2.67
CA SER A 28 8.26 -7.00 3.50
C SER A 28 8.79 -6.76 4.92
N PRO A 29 8.51 -7.64 5.89
CA PRO A 29 9.01 -7.49 7.27
C PRO A 29 10.54 -7.39 7.36
N ASP A 30 11.24 -8.09 6.47
CA ASP A 30 12.72 -8.10 6.40
C ASP A 30 13.26 -7.15 5.31
N GLY A 31 12.39 -6.33 4.72
CA GLY A 31 12.70 -5.45 3.60
C GLY A 31 13.49 -4.20 4.00
N MET A 32 13.90 -3.44 2.99
CA MET A 32 14.64 -2.18 3.20
C MET A 32 13.80 -1.06 3.81
N ARG A 33 12.48 -1.11 3.61
CA ARG A 33 11.48 -0.15 4.09
C ARG A 33 10.23 -0.92 4.55
N PRO A 34 10.33 -1.67 5.66
CA PRO A 34 9.27 -2.58 6.07
C PRO A 34 7.98 -1.80 6.35
N GLU A 35 6.91 -2.17 5.65
CA GLU A 35 5.56 -1.69 5.92
C GLU A 35 4.63 -2.80 6.46
N ARG A 36 5.11 -4.05 6.39
CA ARG A 36 4.47 -5.25 6.92
C ARG A 36 5.19 -5.66 8.20
N GLU A 37 4.43 -6.13 9.18
CA GLU A 37 4.99 -6.75 10.39
C GLU A 37 5.15 -8.26 10.18
N SER A 38 4.32 -8.86 9.31
CA SER A 38 4.36 -10.27 8.95
C SER A 38 4.11 -10.49 7.45
N TYR A 39 4.66 -11.58 6.90
CA TYR A 39 4.31 -12.03 5.55
C TYR A 39 2.83 -12.43 5.43
N ALA A 40 2.17 -12.72 6.56
CA ALA A 40 0.75 -13.05 6.60
C ALA A 40 -0.16 -11.82 6.53
N ASP A 41 0.37 -10.60 6.65
CA ASP A 41 -0.44 -9.39 6.64
C ASP A 41 -1.15 -9.23 5.29
N VAL A 42 -2.46 -9.00 5.32
CA VAL A 42 -3.26 -8.82 4.10
C VAL A 42 -3.47 -7.34 3.75
N VAL A 43 -3.13 -6.44 4.68
CA VAL A 43 -3.23 -4.99 4.52
C VAL A 43 -1.94 -4.32 4.98
N LEU A 44 -1.64 -3.14 4.41
CA LEU A 44 -0.58 -2.26 4.89
C LEU A 44 -1.18 -1.30 5.92
N VAL A 45 -1.16 -1.69 7.20
CA VAL A 45 -1.87 -1.01 8.30
C VAL A 45 -1.54 0.49 8.38
N GLY A 46 -0.26 0.86 8.21
CA GLY A 46 0.16 2.26 8.20
C GLY A 46 -0.45 3.08 7.06
N ARG A 47 -0.50 2.52 5.84
CA ARG A 47 -1.16 3.17 4.68
C ARG A 47 -2.67 3.24 4.87
N LEU A 48 -3.29 2.18 5.39
CA LEU A 48 -4.72 2.12 5.67
C LEU A 48 -5.13 3.21 6.65
N ARG A 49 -4.43 3.31 7.80
CA ARG A 49 -4.64 4.37 8.79
C ARG A 49 -4.54 5.76 8.19
N SER A 50 -3.48 5.99 7.40
CA SER A 50 -3.24 7.28 6.74
C SER A 50 -4.36 7.62 5.75
N ALA A 51 -4.84 6.63 5.00
CA ALA A 51 -5.95 6.79 4.06
C ALA A 51 -7.27 7.08 4.78
N LEU A 52 -7.59 6.34 5.85
CA LEU A 52 -8.78 6.56 6.67
C LEU A 52 -8.81 7.99 7.23
N LYS A 53 -7.70 8.46 7.81
CA LYS A 53 -7.59 9.83 8.33
C LYS A 53 -7.73 10.89 7.24
N ARG A 54 -7.15 10.67 6.07
CA ARG A 54 -7.23 11.60 4.92
C ARG A 54 -8.65 11.73 4.38
N ILE A 55 -9.36 10.61 4.24
CA ILE A 55 -10.72 10.56 3.68
C ILE A 55 -11.74 11.05 4.71
N ASN A 56 -11.52 10.77 5.99
CA ASN A 56 -12.48 11.02 7.07
C ASN A 56 -11.92 11.99 8.15
N PRO A 57 -11.53 13.23 7.78
CA PRO A 57 -10.84 14.14 8.70
C PRO A 57 -11.69 14.61 9.90
N HIS A 58 -13.00 14.39 9.85
CA HIS A 58 -13.95 14.82 10.88
C HIS A 58 -14.20 13.76 11.96
N PHE A 59 -13.77 12.52 11.73
CA PHE A 59 -13.93 11.46 12.72
C PHE A 59 -12.82 11.53 13.77
N PRO A 60 -13.13 11.21 15.03
CA PRO A 60 -12.12 11.12 16.08
C PRO A 60 -11.16 9.96 15.80
N TYR A 61 -9.92 10.07 16.29
CA TYR A 61 -8.86 9.09 16.06
C TYR A 61 -9.26 7.69 16.49
N GLU A 62 -9.92 7.58 17.64
CA GLU A 62 -10.36 6.31 18.22
C GLU A 62 -11.31 5.57 17.28
N ALA A 63 -12.26 6.28 16.66
CA ALA A 63 -13.18 5.68 15.69
C ALA A 63 -12.49 5.23 14.39
N LEU A 64 -11.36 5.84 14.02
CA LEU A 64 -10.56 5.41 12.88
C LEU A 64 -9.75 4.15 13.22
N GLU A 65 -9.22 4.05 14.45
CA GLU A 65 -8.49 2.86 14.89
C GLU A 65 -9.41 1.64 15.04
N ASP A 66 -10.65 1.81 15.49
CA ASP A 66 -11.62 0.72 15.58
C ASP A 66 -11.95 0.07 14.22
N ALA A 67 -11.69 0.77 13.11
CA ALA A 67 -11.99 0.32 11.75
C ALA A 67 -10.81 -0.41 11.06
N ILE A 68 -9.65 -0.46 11.72
CA ILE A 68 -8.41 -1.08 11.23
C ILE A 68 -8.29 -2.50 11.77
#